data_AF-A0A949Z7K3-F1
#
_entry.id   AF-A0A949Z7K3-F1
#
_cell.length_a   1.000
_cell.length_b   1.000
_cell.length_c   1.000
_cell.angle_alpha   90.00
_cell.angle_beta   90.00
_cell.angle_gamma   90.00
#
_symmetry.space_group_name_H-M   'P 1'
#
loop_
_entity.id
_entity.type
_entity.pdbx_description
1 polymer ?
#
loop_
_entity_poly.entity_id
_entity_poly.type
_entity_poly.pdbx_seq_one_letter_code
_entity_poly.pdbx_strand_id
1 'polypeptide(L)'
;DERPYIFASDDFGRHWRSIAGDLPANLFVRSICEDPKNNDGLYAGTQRGVWISFDSGNHWNDLRLNMPATAVYDLEIQPDQNDLVVGTHGRGVWILDDLTPLQQLAAAQERPLVLFPPRPAYRMFATPPINNSIYAAGGPVAENLFVGENAPNGAIINYFLGQPSASTNIEITDATGRVVRHLKGKAVTGSAGINRASWNLTEDGPVPWNASINKDIEPADGAEVLPGTYNVVVHAAGRDERGSLLVKQDPRDNSSLATYQQRHDALAQLTSELSDVDVMLNAIDAMNPAPPAYVLVKADLTSGQSFDEDNISRPAALRERLLDMLSQLSSSYQAPTNAQAAEIQKLRQDYLTIAARYRELAGKQ
;
A
#
# COMPACT_ATOMS: atom_id res chain seq x y z
N ASP A 1 13.82 -38.92 18.89
CA ASP A 1 12.56 -38.61 19.57
C ASP A 1 12.01 -37.36 18.89
N GLU A 2 10.78 -37.42 18.38
CA GLU A 2 10.13 -36.33 17.62
C GLU A 2 9.03 -35.62 18.42
N ARG A 3 8.90 -35.95 19.71
CA ARG A 3 7.90 -35.33 20.58
C ARG A 3 8.18 -33.84 20.81
N PRO A 4 7.14 -33.00 20.91
CA PRO A 4 7.30 -31.61 21.32
C PRO A 4 7.74 -31.54 22.79
N TYR A 5 8.76 -30.73 23.06
CA TYR A 5 9.18 -30.42 24.42
C TYR A 5 9.30 -28.91 24.55
N ILE A 6 8.39 -28.35 25.33
CA ILE A 6 8.43 -26.97 25.77
C ILE A 6 8.10 -26.99 27.25
N PHE A 7 8.92 -26.32 28.07
CA PHE A 7 8.74 -26.25 29.51
C PHE A 7 8.82 -24.79 29.95
N ALA A 8 8.01 -24.44 30.95
CA ALA A 8 8.02 -23.14 31.58
C ALA A 8 8.27 -23.29 33.08
N SER A 9 8.88 -22.26 33.66
CA SER A 9 9.08 -22.09 35.09
C SER A 9 8.71 -20.66 35.47
N ASP A 10 7.94 -20.51 36.53
CA ASP A 10 7.52 -19.24 37.14
C ASP A 10 8.26 -18.95 38.46
N ASP A 11 9.26 -19.77 38.80
CA ASP A 11 9.93 -19.76 40.10
C ASP A 11 11.46 -19.82 40.00
N PHE A 12 11.99 -19.17 38.95
CA PHE A 12 13.43 -19.08 38.67
C PHE A 12 14.08 -20.46 38.43
N GLY A 13 13.34 -21.38 37.81
CA GLY A 13 13.83 -22.68 37.36
C GLY A 13 13.79 -23.80 38.41
N ARG A 14 13.09 -23.60 39.54
CA ARG A 14 13.00 -24.62 40.60
C ARG A 14 12.00 -25.71 40.24
N HIS A 15 10.87 -25.33 39.66
CA HIS A 15 9.88 -26.25 39.11
C HIS A 15 9.67 -25.95 37.63
N TRP A 16 9.48 -27.03 36.86
CA TRP A 16 9.21 -26.98 35.44
C TRP A 16 7.92 -27.74 35.15
N ARG A 17 7.04 -27.10 34.39
CA ARG A 17 5.83 -27.72 33.85
C ARG A 17 5.91 -27.71 32.34
N SER A 18 5.41 -28.78 31.71
CA SER A 18 5.31 -28.78 30.25
C SER A 18 4.26 -27.76 29.81
N ILE A 19 4.59 -27.02 28.76
CA ILE A 19 3.68 -26.15 27.99
C ILE A 19 3.64 -26.58 26.52
N ALA A 20 3.90 -27.86 26.26
CA ALA A 20 3.70 -28.43 24.93
C ALA A 20 2.20 -28.48 24.56
N GLY A 21 1.30 -28.40 25.56
CA GLY A 21 -0.14 -28.29 25.37
C GLY A 21 -0.69 -29.37 24.44
N ASP A 22 -1.39 -28.91 23.40
CA ASP A 22 -1.97 -29.72 22.33
C ASP A 22 -1.13 -29.78 21.04
N LEU A 23 0.15 -29.39 21.09
CA LEU A 23 1.04 -29.56 19.93
C LEU A 23 1.05 -31.02 19.45
N PRO A 24 1.07 -31.27 18.13
CA PRO A 24 1.10 -32.62 17.59
C PRO A 24 2.26 -33.45 18.18
N ALA A 25 1.96 -34.71 18.56
CA ALA A 25 2.90 -35.58 19.27
C ALA A 25 4.19 -35.92 18.48
N ASN A 26 4.22 -35.65 17.18
CA ASN A 26 5.37 -35.83 16.28
C ASN A 26 5.87 -34.50 15.72
N LEU A 27 5.87 -33.45 16.53
CA LEU A 27 6.32 -32.12 16.16
C LEU A 27 7.47 -31.64 17.03
N PHE A 28 8.69 -31.84 16.53
CA PHE A 28 9.89 -31.38 17.22
C PHE A 28 9.99 -29.86 17.22
N VAL A 29 10.08 -29.28 18.42
CA VAL A 29 10.23 -27.83 18.67
C VAL A 29 11.72 -27.50 18.77
N ARG A 30 12.13 -26.38 18.17
CA ARG A 30 13.52 -25.92 18.09
C ARG A 30 13.76 -24.62 18.83
N SER A 31 12.82 -23.70 18.73
CA SER A 31 12.89 -22.37 19.34
C SER A 31 11.54 -21.98 19.94
N ILE A 32 11.58 -21.10 20.92
CA ILE A 32 10.41 -20.45 21.50
C ILE A 32 10.74 -18.98 21.73
N CYS A 33 9.77 -18.11 21.46
CA CYS A 33 9.85 -16.66 21.67
C CYS A 33 8.60 -16.23 22.44
N GLU A 34 8.78 -15.45 23.50
CA GLU A 34 7.69 -14.85 24.28
C GLU A 34 7.35 -13.48 23.69
N ASP A 35 6.05 -13.16 23.61
CA ASP A 35 5.61 -11.86 23.12
C ASP A 35 5.89 -10.75 24.17
N PRO A 36 6.67 -9.71 23.84
CA PRO A 36 7.04 -8.68 24.80
C PRO A 36 5.87 -7.75 25.18
N LYS A 37 4.74 -7.81 24.47
CA LYS A 37 3.56 -6.97 24.72
C LYS A 37 2.37 -7.77 25.23
N ASN A 38 2.46 -9.11 25.25
CA ASN A 38 1.41 -10.00 25.73
C ASN A 38 2.02 -11.23 26.41
N ASN A 39 1.98 -11.29 27.74
CA ASN A 39 2.57 -12.40 28.52
C ASN A 39 1.95 -13.77 28.22
N ASP A 40 0.76 -13.82 27.61
CA ASP A 40 0.12 -15.08 27.20
C ASP A 40 0.53 -15.51 25.78
N GLY A 41 1.12 -14.60 25.00
CA GLY A 41 1.56 -14.81 23.64
C GLY A 41 2.89 -15.55 23.57
N LEU A 42 2.89 -16.75 22.98
CA LEU A 42 4.11 -17.54 22.73
C LEU A 42 4.18 -17.96 21.27
N TYR A 43 5.38 -17.90 20.68
CA TYR A 43 5.67 -18.36 19.33
C TYR A 43 6.65 -19.52 19.39
N ALA A 44 6.33 -20.66 18.77
CA ALA A 44 7.19 -21.84 18.74
C ALA A 44 7.65 -22.15 17.31
N GLY A 45 8.97 -22.23 17.14
CA GLY A 45 9.61 -22.66 15.90
C GLY A 45 9.75 -24.17 15.88
N THR A 46 9.22 -24.82 14.86
CA THR A 46 9.17 -26.29 14.77
C THR A 46 9.81 -26.79 13.48
N GLN A 47 9.94 -28.10 13.30
CA GLN A 47 10.39 -28.69 12.03
C GLN A 47 9.44 -28.45 10.85
N ARG A 48 8.21 -27.98 11.09
CA ARG A 48 7.18 -27.80 10.05
C ARG A 48 6.64 -26.39 9.92
N GLY A 49 7.16 -25.43 10.70
CA GLY A 49 6.74 -24.03 10.65
C GLY A 49 6.65 -23.40 12.03
N VAL A 50 5.95 -22.27 12.11
CA VAL A 50 5.71 -21.51 13.35
C VAL A 50 4.34 -21.84 13.91
N TRP A 51 4.25 -21.97 15.22
CA TRP A 51 3.01 -22.09 15.97
C TRP A 51 2.86 -20.93 16.94
N ILE A 52 1.63 -20.56 17.27
CA ILE A 52 1.31 -19.50 18.23
C ILE A 52 0.36 -20.02 19.30
N SER A 53 0.64 -19.66 20.55
CA SER A 53 -0.29 -19.78 21.66
C SER A 53 -0.70 -18.40 22.14
N PHE A 54 -1.98 -18.26 22.51
CA PHE A 54 -2.57 -17.06 23.07
C PHE A 54 -2.91 -17.23 24.57
N ASP A 55 -2.46 -18.34 25.18
CA ASP A 55 -2.84 -18.76 26.53
C ASP A 55 -1.67 -19.45 27.27
N SER A 56 -0.46 -18.93 27.09
CA SER A 56 0.78 -19.39 27.75
C SER A 56 1.13 -20.86 27.48
N GLY A 57 0.79 -21.37 26.30
CA GLY A 57 1.14 -22.70 25.81
C GLY A 57 0.16 -23.81 26.20
N ASN A 58 -1.06 -23.47 26.62
CA ASN A 58 -2.11 -24.46 26.84
C ASN A 58 -2.69 -24.95 25.50
N HIS A 59 -2.91 -24.03 24.56
CA HIS A 59 -3.37 -24.29 23.19
C HIS A 59 -2.48 -23.63 22.14
N TRP A 60 -2.18 -24.37 21.09
CA TRP A 60 -1.30 -23.95 20.00
C TRP A 60 -2.02 -23.98 18.65
N ASN A 61 -1.82 -22.93 17.86
CA ASN A 61 -2.39 -22.76 16.52
C ASN A 61 -1.27 -22.68 15.48
N ASP A 62 -1.49 -23.26 14.30
CA ASP A 62 -0.56 -23.15 13.17
C ASP A 62 -0.50 -21.70 12.66
N LEU A 63 0.68 -21.08 12.71
CA LEU A 63 0.97 -19.72 12.21
C LEU A 63 1.82 -19.77 10.92
N ARG A 64 1.82 -20.88 10.20
CA ARG A 64 2.63 -21.03 8.98
C ARG A 64 2.18 -20.13 7.83
N LEU A 65 0.89 -19.78 7.74
CA LEU A 65 0.34 -18.90 6.69
C LEU A 65 0.80 -19.32 5.27
N ASN A 66 1.49 -18.43 4.53
CA ASN A 66 2.03 -18.67 3.19
C ASN A 66 3.45 -19.30 3.19
N MET A 67 4.03 -19.58 4.35
CA MET A 67 5.35 -20.20 4.47
C MET A 67 5.29 -21.69 4.09
N PRO A 68 6.27 -22.25 3.36
CA PRO A 68 6.35 -23.70 3.15
C PRO A 68 6.59 -24.43 4.48
N ALA A 69 6.23 -25.71 4.56
CA ALA A 69 6.65 -26.54 5.67
C ALA A 69 8.18 -26.64 5.67
N THR A 70 8.82 -25.99 6.64
CA THR A 70 10.27 -25.94 6.79
C THR A 70 10.63 -25.87 8.26
N ALA A 71 11.86 -26.26 8.59
CA ALA A 71 12.34 -26.16 9.95
C ALA A 71 12.65 -24.70 10.30
N VAL A 72 12.07 -24.23 11.40
CA VAL A 72 12.34 -22.93 12.00
C VAL A 72 13.37 -23.13 13.10
N TYR A 73 14.51 -22.47 12.96
CA TYR A 73 15.64 -22.60 13.88
C TYR A 73 15.67 -21.49 14.90
N ASP A 74 15.15 -20.32 14.55
CA ASP A 74 15.14 -19.16 15.42
C ASP A 74 13.92 -18.27 15.18
N LEU A 75 13.50 -17.55 16.22
CA LEU A 75 12.37 -16.62 16.24
C LEU A 75 12.76 -15.41 17.08
N GLU A 76 12.60 -14.21 16.53
CA GLU A 76 12.87 -12.95 17.24
C GLU A 76 11.78 -11.93 16.92
N ILE A 77 11.35 -11.16 17.91
CA ILE A 77 10.40 -10.06 17.71
C ILE A 77 11.20 -8.75 17.63
N GLN A 78 11.18 -8.11 16.46
CA GLN A 78 11.81 -6.81 16.27
C GLN A 78 10.94 -5.74 16.97
N PRO A 79 11.45 -5.03 17.98
CA PRO A 79 10.60 -4.25 18.88
C PRO A 79 10.04 -2.96 18.28
N ASP A 80 10.75 -2.33 17.34
CA ASP A 80 10.35 -1.03 16.78
C ASP A 80 9.19 -1.13 15.80
N GLN A 81 9.22 -2.16 14.95
CA GLN A 81 8.23 -2.45 13.92
C GLN A 81 7.18 -3.44 14.39
N ASN A 82 7.45 -4.14 15.51
CA ASN A 82 6.63 -5.20 16.07
C ASN A 82 6.48 -6.40 15.12
N ASP A 83 7.57 -6.74 14.43
CA ASP A 83 7.57 -7.80 13.41
C ASP A 83 8.15 -9.10 13.98
N LEU A 84 7.57 -10.25 13.64
CA LEU A 84 8.16 -11.55 13.95
C LEU A 84 9.13 -11.96 12.84
N VAL A 85 10.41 -12.04 13.17
CA VAL A 85 11.48 -12.50 12.30
C VAL A 85 11.69 -13.99 12.52
N VAL A 86 11.64 -14.76 11.43
CA VAL A 86 11.69 -16.23 11.44
C VAL A 86 12.92 -16.70 10.67
N GLY A 87 13.89 -17.27 11.39
CA GLY A 87 15.07 -17.90 10.82
C GLY A 87 14.80 -19.35 10.44
N THR A 88 14.82 -19.67 9.14
CA THR A 88 14.53 -21.02 8.65
C THR A 88 15.77 -21.78 8.20
N HIS A 89 15.68 -23.11 8.16
CA HIS A 89 16.69 -23.96 7.55
C HIS A 89 16.46 -24.09 6.03
N GLY A 90 17.22 -23.33 5.25
CA GLY A 90 17.26 -23.46 3.78
C GLY A 90 16.11 -22.76 3.03
N ARG A 91 15.35 -21.87 3.68
CA ARG A 91 14.29 -21.05 3.07
C ARG A 91 14.38 -19.56 3.42
N GLY A 92 15.57 -19.09 3.81
CA GLY A 92 15.85 -17.69 4.12
C GLY A 92 15.19 -17.21 5.41
N VAL A 93 14.97 -15.89 5.47
CA VAL A 93 14.30 -15.20 6.58
C VAL A 93 12.87 -14.88 6.15
N TRP A 94 11.91 -15.16 7.03
CA TRP A 94 10.52 -14.75 6.86
C TRP A 94 10.18 -13.68 7.89
N ILE A 95 9.36 -12.71 7.50
CA ILE A 95 8.92 -11.63 8.38
C ILE A 95 7.39 -11.62 8.35
N LEU A 96 6.78 -11.76 9.51
CA LEU A 96 5.36 -11.44 9.70
C LEU A 96 5.28 -9.99 10.17
N ASP A 97 4.94 -9.09 9.24
CA ASP A 97 4.86 -7.67 9.58
C ASP A 97 3.73 -7.42 10.57
N ASP A 98 4.01 -6.62 11.59
CA ASP A 98 3.08 -6.08 12.58
C ASP A 98 2.23 -7.15 13.32
N LEU A 99 2.72 -7.55 14.49
CA LEU A 99 2.05 -8.47 15.42
C LEU A 99 0.86 -7.87 16.16
N THR A 100 0.58 -6.56 16.01
CA THR A 100 -0.51 -5.87 16.74
C THR A 100 -1.86 -6.59 16.62
N PRO A 101 -2.28 -7.10 15.43
CA PRO A 101 -3.54 -7.82 15.29
C PRO A 101 -3.60 -9.13 16.08
N LEU A 102 -2.47 -9.83 16.23
CA LEU A 102 -2.38 -11.07 17.01
C LEU A 102 -2.37 -10.76 18.51
N GLN A 103 -1.60 -9.74 18.92
CA GLN A 103 -1.54 -9.28 20.31
C GLN A 103 -2.87 -8.77 20.84
N GLN A 104 -3.70 -8.16 19.98
CA GLN A 104 -5.00 -7.59 20.36
C GLN A 104 -6.20 -8.46 19.95
N LEU A 105 -5.97 -9.68 19.45
CA LEU A 105 -7.02 -10.52 18.86
C LEU A 105 -8.17 -10.82 19.83
N ALA A 106 -7.85 -11.18 21.08
CA ALA A 106 -8.86 -11.54 22.07
C ALA A 106 -9.86 -10.40 22.32
N ALA A 107 -9.35 -9.18 22.52
CA ALA A 107 -10.19 -7.99 22.69
C ALA A 107 -10.94 -7.62 21.39
N ALA A 108 -10.34 -7.85 20.22
CA ALA A 108 -10.97 -7.55 18.95
C ALA A 108 -12.19 -8.44 18.67
N GLN A 109 -12.15 -9.71 19.08
CA GLN A 109 -13.23 -10.68 18.90
C GLN A 109 -14.52 -10.33 19.66
N GLU A 110 -14.45 -9.46 20.67
CA GLU A 110 -15.62 -8.97 21.41
C GLU A 110 -16.46 -7.95 20.62
N ARG A 111 -15.94 -7.51 19.47
CA ARG A 111 -16.54 -6.43 18.66
C ARG A 111 -16.75 -6.87 17.20
N PRO A 112 -17.78 -6.34 16.53
CA PRO A 112 -18.06 -6.69 15.14
C PRO A 112 -17.04 -6.13 14.14
N LEU A 113 -16.45 -4.97 14.44
CA LEU A 113 -15.42 -4.31 13.66
C LEU A 113 -14.43 -3.65 14.63
N VAL A 114 -13.14 -3.83 14.38
CA VAL A 114 -12.04 -3.16 15.10
C VAL A 114 -10.97 -2.75 14.11
N LEU A 115 -10.57 -1.48 14.14
CA LEU A 115 -9.34 -1.02 13.51
C LEU A 115 -8.21 -1.20 14.52
N PHE A 116 -7.19 -2.00 14.18
CA PHE A 116 -5.99 -2.08 15.00
C PHE A 116 -5.19 -0.78 14.86
N PRO A 117 -4.58 -0.26 15.94
CA PRO A 117 -3.79 0.96 15.87
C PRO A 117 -2.68 0.83 14.82
N PRO A 118 -2.71 1.63 13.73
CA PRO A 118 -1.71 1.48 12.69
C PRO A 118 -0.36 2.05 13.15
N ARG A 119 0.73 1.34 12.84
CA ARG A 119 2.08 1.84 13.10
C ARG A 119 2.41 3.04 12.22
N PRO A 120 3.35 3.92 12.63
CA PRO A 120 3.81 5.00 11.75
C PRO A 120 4.31 4.47 10.41
N ALA A 121 3.85 5.07 9.32
CA ALA A 121 4.28 4.76 7.97
C ALA A 121 5.38 5.71 7.54
N TYR A 122 6.33 5.23 6.75
CA TYR A 122 7.38 6.06 6.20
C TYR A 122 7.15 6.23 4.71
N ARG A 123 7.24 7.48 4.27
CA ARG A 123 7.22 7.87 2.88
C ARG A 123 8.57 7.53 2.23
N MET A 124 8.88 6.25 2.12
CA MET A 124 10.14 5.77 1.56
C MET A 124 10.06 5.69 0.05
N PHE A 125 11.11 6.13 -0.64
CA PHE A 125 11.13 5.95 -2.08
C PHE A 125 11.39 4.47 -2.28
N ALA A 126 10.38 3.77 -2.78
CA ALA A 126 10.64 2.54 -3.47
C ALA A 126 11.38 2.94 -4.74
N THR A 127 12.70 3.13 -4.67
CA THR A 127 13.49 3.00 -5.89
C THR A 127 13.10 1.63 -6.41
N PRO A 128 12.54 1.51 -7.63
CA PRO A 128 12.47 0.22 -8.26
C PRO A 128 13.86 -0.37 -8.07
N PRO A 129 14.01 -1.58 -7.51
CA PRO A 129 15.32 -2.19 -7.40
C PRO A 129 15.97 -1.98 -8.77
N ILE A 130 17.23 -1.52 -8.75
CA ILE A 130 18.01 -0.93 -9.85
C ILE A 130 18.05 -1.78 -11.15
N ASN A 131 17.30 -2.88 -11.18
CA ASN A 131 17.03 -3.79 -12.27
C ASN A 131 15.51 -4.03 -12.44
N ASN A 132 14.76 -2.99 -12.84
CA ASN A 132 13.34 -3.15 -13.20
C ASN A 132 13.15 -4.11 -14.40
N SER A 133 14.22 -4.41 -15.16
CA SER A 133 14.24 -5.44 -16.21
C SER A 133 14.17 -6.87 -15.69
N ILE A 134 14.51 -7.13 -14.43
CA ILE A 134 14.53 -8.48 -13.86
C ILE A 134 13.15 -8.82 -13.27
N TYR A 135 12.49 -7.88 -12.60
CA TYR A 135 11.22 -8.16 -11.90
C TYR A 135 9.96 -7.80 -12.68
N ALA A 136 9.95 -6.70 -13.45
CA ALA A 136 8.74 -6.24 -14.14
C ALA A 136 8.38 -7.06 -15.40
N ALA A 137 9.35 -7.83 -15.94
CA ALA A 137 9.19 -8.59 -17.19
C ALA A 137 9.30 -10.11 -17.01
N GLY A 138 9.32 -10.63 -15.78
CA GLY A 138 9.61 -12.05 -15.53
C GLY A 138 11.01 -12.47 -16.02
N GLY A 139 11.95 -11.53 -16.04
CA GLY A 139 13.34 -11.79 -16.40
C GLY A 139 14.00 -12.69 -15.36
N PRO A 140 14.95 -13.54 -15.75
CA PRO A 140 15.65 -14.40 -14.80
C PRO A 140 16.38 -13.53 -13.78
N VAL A 141 15.98 -13.66 -12.50
CA VAL A 141 16.80 -13.20 -11.38
C VAL A 141 18.16 -13.86 -11.54
N ALA A 142 19.23 -13.06 -11.61
CA ALA A 142 20.58 -13.61 -11.73
C ALA A 142 20.77 -14.69 -10.64
N GLU A 143 21.35 -15.84 -11.02
CA GLU A 143 21.38 -17.08 -10.21
C GLU A 143 22.08 -16.96 -8.83
N ASN A 144 22.54 -15.76 -8.45
CA ASN A 144 23.19 -15.45 -7.18
C ASN A 144 22.60 -14.23 -6.44
N LEU A 145 21.41 -13.74 -6.83
CA LEU A 145 20.73 -12.64 -6.14
C LEU A 145 19.75 -13.19 -5.10
N PHE A 146 20.19 -13.25 -3.84
CA PHE A 146 19.33 -13.62 -2.70
C PHE A 146 18.57 -12.39 -2.21
N VAL A 147 17.43 -12.08 -2.83
CA VAL A 147 16.55 -11.00 -2.38
C VAL A 147 15.19 -11.54 -1.97
N GLY A 148 14.63 -10.97 -0.91
CA GLY A 148 13.26 -11.23 -0.46
C GLY A 148 12.31 -10.15 -0.96
N GLU A 149 11.02 -10.42 -0.88
CA GLU A 149 9.99 -9.41 -1.03
C GLU A 149 10.05 -8.44 0.16
N ASN A 150 10.01 -7.14 -0.09
CA ASN A 150 9.86 -6.14 0.97
C ASN A 150 8.41 -6.11 1.45
N ALA A 151 8.18 -5.64 2.67
CA ALA A 151 6.83 -5.32 3.13
C ALA A 151 6.12 -4.37 2.14
N PRO A 152 4.77 -4.40 2.05
CA PRO A 152 4.02 -3.50 1.19
C PRO A 152 4.41 -2.03 1.43
N ASN A 153 4.59 -1.28 0.33
CA ASN A 153 4.97 0.12 0.42
C ASN A 153 3.88 0.95 1.14
N GLY A 154 4.31 1.88 1.99
CA GLY A 154 3.43 2.81 2.68
C GLY A 154 2.90 2.31 4.03
N ALA A 155 1.60 2.52 4.29
CA ALA A 155 0.94 2.19 5.55
C ALA A 155 0.20 0.87 5.49
N ILE A 156 0.50 -0.02 6.44
CA ILE A 156 -0.27 -1.24 6.68
C ILE A 156 -1.44 -0.89 7.60
N ILE A 157 -2.65 -1.19 7.15
CA ILE A 157 -3.89 -0.94 7.88
C ILE A 157 -4.51 -2.31 8.18
N ASN A 158 -4.45 -2.72 9.44
CA ASN A 158 -5.01 -3.98 9.90
C ASN A 158 -6.36 -3.74 10.59
N TYR A 159 -7.36 -4.58 10.31
CA TYR A 159 -8.67 -4.50 10.96
C TYR A 159 -9.28 -5.90 11.14
N PHE A 160 -10.12 -6.06 12.16
CA PHE A 160 -10.84 -7.30 12.45
C PHE A 160 -12.31 -7.16 12.05
N LEU A 161 -12.86 -8.23 11.45
CA LEU A 161 -14.28 -8.38 11.17
C LEU A 161 -14.81 -9.62 11.87
N GLY A 162 -15.79 -9.46 12.76
CA GLY A 162 -16.42 -10.59 13.44
C GLY A 162 -17.23 -11.50 12.51
N GLN A 163 -17.70 -10.96 11.38
CA GLN A 163 -18.40 -11.68 10.32
C GLN A 163 -18.00 -11.10 8.95
N PRO A 164 -18.13 -11.85 7.85
CA PRO A 164 -17.82 -11.32 6.53
C PRO A 164 -18.72 -10.13 6.16
N SER A 165 -18.17 -9.16 5.43
CA SER A 165 -18.87 -7.96 4.94
C SER A 165 -18.76 -7.87 3.43
N ALA A 166 -19.90 -7.74 2.74
CA ALA A 166 -19.94 -7.56 1.28
C ALA A 166 -19.51 -6.14 0.83
N SER A 167 -19.62 -5.16 1.75
CA SER A 167 -19.17 -3.79 1.53
C SER A 167 -18.13 -3.46 2.58
N THR A 168 -16.89 -3.35 2.13
CA THR A 168 -15.76 -2.88 2.92
C THR A 168 -15.04 -1.83 2.11
N ASN A 169 -14.74 -0.70 2.74
CA ASN A 169 -13.87 0.32 2.17
C ASN A 169 -13.14 1.05 3.30
N ILE A 170 -12.04 1.70 2.95
CA ILE A 170 -11.26 2.50 3.88
C ILE A 170 -11.11 3.89 3.28
N GLU A 171 -11.44 4.91 4.06
CA GLU A 171 -11.18 6.31 3.73
C GLU A 171 -9.99 6.79 4.55
N ILE A 172 -9.09 7.52 3.89
CA ILE A 172 -8.04 8.26 4.57
C ILE A 172 -8.33 9.75 4.43
N THR A 173 -8.31 10.47 5.55
CA THR A 173 -8.47 11.93 5.57
C THR A 173 -7.23 12.62 6.09
N ASP A 174 -6.94 13.80 5.57
CA ASP A 174 -5.94 14.69 6.16
C ASP A 174 -6.46 15.36 7.46
N ALA A 175 -5.62 16.19 8.09
CA ALA A 175 -5.94 16.89 9.32
C ALA A 175 -7.08 17.93 9.17
N THR A 176 -7.44 18.32 7.94
CA THR A 176 -8.56 19.23 7.67
C THR A 176 -9.89 18.49 7.52
N GLY A 177 -9.86 17.16 7.45
CA GLY A 177 -11.03 16.32 7.20
C GLY A 177 -11.31 16.10 5.71
N ARG A 178 -10.44 16.56 4.81
CA ARG A 178 -10.53 16.24 3.38
C ARG A 178 -10.14 14.78 3.18
N VAL A 179 -10.97 14.01 2.48
CA VAL A 179 -10.62 12.66 2.05
C VAL A 179 -9.53 12.76 0.99
N VAL A 180 -8.40 12.11 1.26
CA VAL A 180 -7.26 12.07 0.34
C VAL A 180 -7.23 10.77 -0.46
N ARG A 181 -7.75 9.67 0.09
CA ARG A 181 -7.69 8.36 -0.55
C ARG A 181 -8.87 7.49 -0.19
N HIS A 182 -9.39 6.75 -1.16
CA HIS A 182 -10.33 5.66 -0.97
C HIS A 182 -9.69 4.31 -1.33
N LEU A 183 -9.65 3.37 -0.39
CA LEU A 183 -9.30 1.98 -0.66
C LEU A 183 -10.57 1.14 -0.77
N LYS A 184 -10.80 0.56 -1.94
CA LYS A 184 -12.00 -0.22 -2.28
C LYS A 184 -11.67 -1.39 -3.20
N GLY A 185 -12.65 -2.28 -3.39
CA GLY A 185 -12.50 -3.42 -4.29
C GLY A 185 -11.34 -4.33 -3.85
N LYS A 186 -10.38 -4.59 -4.74
CA LYS A 186 -9.25 -5.49 -4.45
C LYS A 186 -8.25 -4.95 -3.43
N ALA A 187 -8.30 -3.66 -3.10
CA ALA A 187 -7.41 -3.04 -2.11
C ALA A 187 -7.78 -3.38 -0.66
N VAL A 188 -8.98 -3.93 -0.43
CA VAL A 188 -9.52 -4.25 0.89
C VAL A 188 -10.20 -5.62 0.86
N THR A 189 -10.30 -6.29 2.00
CA THR A 189 -10.94 -7.60 2.13
C THR A 189 -12.07 -7.55 3.16
N GLY A 190 -13.21 -8.13 2.82
CA GLY A 190 -14.37 -8.22 3.68
C GLY A 190 -14.53 -9.58 4.34
N SER A 191 -13.43 -10.29 4.63
CA SER A 191 -13.47 -11.64 5.20
C SER A 191 -13.65 -11.61 6.71
N ALA A 192 -14.28 -12.63 7.30
CA ALA A 192 -14.25 -12.77 8.76
C ALA A 192 -12.80 -12.98 9.25
N GLY A 193 -12.48 -12.44 10.42
CA GLY A 193 -11.15 -12.49 11.02
C GLY A 193 -10.33 -11.22 10.76
N ILE A 194 -9.01 -11.35 10.85
CA ILE A 194 -8.06 -10.26 10.60
C ILE A 194 -7.95 -10.03 9.09
N ASN A 195 -8.04 -8.77 8.69
CA ASN A 195 -7.88 -8.29 7.33
C ASN A 195 -6.77 -7.24 7.30
N ARG A 196 -6.11 -7.13 6.14
CA ARG A 196 -5.02 -6.18 5.90
C ARG A 196 -5.24 -5.45 4.59
N ALA A 197 -5.09 -4.13 4.64
CA ALA A 197 -4.99 -3.28 3.47
C ALA A 197 -3.66 -2.51 3.50
N SER A 198 -3.18 -2.09 2.33
CA SER A 198 -2.00 -1.25 2.21
C SER A 198 -2.37 0.05 1.51
N TRP A 199 -2.02 1.17 2.14
CA TRP A 199 -2.08 2.49 1.53
C TRP A 199 -0.67 2.93 1.16
N ASN A 200 -0.41 3.07 -0.13
CA ASN A 200 0.87 3.53 -0.68
C ASN A 200 1.19 5.02 -0.44
N LEU A 201 0.47 5.70 0.46
CA LEU A 201 0.68 7.10 0.85
C LEU A 201 0.46 8.09 -0.31
N THR A 202 -0.46 7.79 -1.21
CA THR A 202 -0.86 8.71 -2.29
C THR A 202 -2.32 9.11 -2.16
N GLU A 203 -2.66 10.26 -2.76
CA GLU A 203 -4.04 10.67 -2.96
C GLU A 203 -4.73 9.74 -4.00
N ASP A 204 -6.04 9.87 -4.17
CA ASP A 204 -6.75 9.19 -5.26
C ASP A 204 -6.17 9.60 -6.63
N GLY A 205 -6.05 8.62 -7.52
CA GLY A 205 -5.64 8.85 -8.90
C GLY A 205 -6.68 9.64 -9.71
N PRO A 206 -6.30 10.14 -10.88
CA PRO A 206 -7.21 10.82 -11.79
C PRO A 206 -8.28 9.86 -12.32
N VAL A 207 -9.40 10.42 -12.80
CA VAL A 207 -10.36 9.64 -13.59
C VAL A 207 -9.68 9.20 -14.89
N PRO A 208 -9.65 7.90 -15.22
CA PRO A 208 -9.00 7.44 -16.45
C PRO A 208 -9.86 7.69 -17.69
N TRP A 209 -9.21 7.95 -18.82
CA TRP A 209 -9.88 7.97 -20.12
C TRP A 209 -10.21 6.54 -20.58
N ASN A 210 -11.50 6.22 -20.71
CA ASN A 210 -11.97 4.85 -20.96
C ASN A 210 -11.48 4.26 -22.29
N ALA A 211 -11.30 5.10 -23.31
CA ALA A 211 -10.87 4.69 -24.65
C ALA A 211 -9.35 4.72 -24.84
N SER A 212 -8.59 5.03 -23.78
CA SER A 212 -7.14 4.93 -23.78
C SER A 212 -6.69 3.49 -24.01
N ILE A 213 -5.74 3.30 -24.92
CA ILE A 213 -5.20 1.98 -25.29
C ILE A 213 -4.12 1.55 -24.31
N ASN A 214 -3.37 2.50 -23.76
CA ASN A 214 -2.25 2.21 -22.88
C ASN A 214 -2.61 2.56 -21.43
N LYS A 215 -3.36 1.66 -20.79
CA LYS A 215 -3.76 1.83 -19.39
C LYS A 215 -2.58 1.66 -18.42
N ASP A 216 -1.49 1.06 -18.87
CA ASP A 216 -0.32 0.78 -18.02
C ASP A 216 0.53 2.02 -17.75
N ILE A 217 0.40 3.08 -18.57
CA ILE A 217 1.08 4.37 -18.37
C ILE A 217 0.21 5.39 -17.63
N GLU A 218 -1.06 5.07 -17.37
CA GLU A 218 -1.94 5.97 -16.64
C GLU A 218 -1.67 5.86 -15.14
N PRO A 219 -1.47 7.00 -14.44
CA PRO A 219 -1.23 6.95 -13.01
C PRO A 219 -2.48 6.40 -12.31
N ALA A 220 -2.35 5.26 -11.64
CA ALA A 220 -3.41 4.71 -10.80
C ALA A 220 -3.58 5.50 -9.49
N ASP A 221 -2.59 6.31 -9.15
CA ASP A 221 -2.43 7.01 -7.89
C ASP A 221 -2.29 8.53 -8.12
N GLY A 222 -2.71 9.31 -7.13
CA GLY A 222 -2.54 10.76 -7.14
C GLY A 222 -1.20 11.20 -6.56
N ALA A 223 -1.13 12.47 -6.18
CA ALA A 223 0.04 13.03 -5.53
C ALA A 223 0.37 12.27 -4.23
N GLU A 224 1.65 12.05 -3.98
CA GLU A 224 2.10 11.44 -2.72
C GLU A 224 1.90 12.41 -1.57
N VAL A 225 1.28 11.95 -0.49
CA VAL A 225 0.87 12.81 0.62
C VAL A 225 2.06 13.33 1.42
N LEU A 226 1.85 14.44 2.12
CA LEU A 226 2.89 15.06 2.94
C LEU A 226 3.06 14.32 4.28
N PRO A 227 4.27 14.35 4.87
CA PRO A 227 4.46 13.93 6.26
C PRO A 227 3.50 14.67 7.19
N GLY A 228 2.82 13.93 8.06
CA GLY A 228 1.73 14.47 8.86
C GLY A 228 0.86 13.38 9.49
N THR A 229 -0.16 13.80 10.22
CA THR A 229 -1.14 12.88 10.81
C THR A 229 -2.38 12.81 9.93
N TYR A 230 -2.81 11.59 9.65
CA TYR A 230 -4.00 11.26 8.86
C TYR A 230 -4.96 10.44 9.71
N ASN A 231 -6.26 10.54 9.41
CA ASN A 231 -7.26 9.67 10.00
C ASN A 231 -7.55 8.54 9.02
N VAL A 232 -7.65 7.32 9.54
CA VAL A 232 -8.08 6.13 8.83
C VAL A 232 -9.48 5.80 9.32
N VAL A 233 -10.42 5.67 8.39
CA VAL A 233 -11.79 5.25 8.68
C VAL A 233 -12.07 3.96 7.93
N VAL A 234 -12.34 2.88 8.67
CA VAL A 234 -12.76 1.60 8.10
C VAL A 234 -14.27 1.52 8.13
N HIS A 235 -14.89 1.39 6.97
CA HIS A 235 -16.33 1.23 6.80
C HIS A 235 -16.62 -0.24 6.47
N ALA A 236 -17.23 -0.97 7.39
CA ALA A 236 -17.62 -2.37 7.18
C ALA A 236 -18.72 -2.81 8.14
N ALA A 237 -19.52 -3.81 7.74
CA ALA A 237 -20.62 -4.36 8.54
C ALA A 237 -21.60 -3.28 9.07
N GLY A 238 -21.80 -2.20 8.29
CA GLY A 238 -22.67 -1.06 8.67
C GLY A 238 -22.12 -0.21 9.82
N ARG A 239 -20.80 -0.26 10.07
CA ARG A 239 -20.11 0.45 11.15
C ARG A 239 -18.86 1.14 10.63
N ASP A 240 -18.44 2.13 11.41
CA ASP A 240 -17.21 2.89 11.16
C ASP A 240 -16.27 2.73 12.35
N GLU A 241 -15.02 2.36 12.09
CA GLU A 241 -13.94 2.46 13.06
C GLU A 241 -12.91 3.48 12.61
N ARG A 242 -12.43 4.29 13.55
CA ARG A 242 -11.51 5.39 13.27
C ARG A 242 -10.22 5.22 14.03
N GLY A 243 -9.12 5.57 13.36
CA GLY A 243 -7.78 5.52 13.94
C GLY A 243 -6.91 6.63 13.36
N SER A 244 -5.84 6.96 14.08
CA SER A 244 -4.85 7.93 13.64
C SER A 244 -3.64 7.20 13.07
N LEU A 245 -3.12 7.68 11.95
CA LEU A 245 -1.93 7.17 11.28
C LEU A 245 -0.93 8.32 11.09
N LEU A 246 0.30 8.12 11.57
CA LEU A 246 1.39 9.07 11.39
C LEU A 246 2.19 8.70 10.14
N VAL A 247 2.27 9.63 9.18
CA VAL A 247 3.16 9.54 8.01
C VAL A 247 4.43 10.33 8.31
N LYS A 248 5.57 9.64 8.28
CA LYS A 248 6.90 10.20 8.49
C LYS A 248 7.64 10.37 7.16
N GLN A 249 8.52 11.35 7.12
CA GLN A 249 9.52 11.51 6.07
C GLN A 249 10.46 10.31 6.00
N ASP A 250 10.97 10.00 4.80
CA ASP A 250 12.08 9.04 4.63
C ASP A 250 13.28 9.50 5.49
N PRO A 251 13.75 8.69 6.46
CA PRO A 251 14.87 9.07 7.32
C PRO A 251 16.20 9.25 6.56
N ARG A 252 16.27 8.83 5.29
CA ARG A 252 17.43 8.99 4.41
C ARG A 252 17.39 10.27 3.59
N ASP A 253 16.24 10.93 3.51
CA ASP A 253 16.05 12.17 2.75
C ASP A 253 16.19 13.37 3.70
N ASN A 254 17.06 14.31 3.36
CA ASN A 254 17.31 15.54 4.13
C ASN A 254 16.53 16.75 3.59
N SER A 255 15.60 16.53 2.66
CA SER A 255 14.75 17.59 2.08
C SER A 255 13.84 18.23 3.14
N SER A 256 13.50 19.50 2.93
CA SER A 256 12.61 20.23 3.84
C SER A 256 11.14 19.90 3.55
N LEU A 257 10.26 20.09 4.54
CA LEU A 257 8.81 19.98 4.32
C LEU A 257 8.31 20.94 3.23
N ALA A 258 8.92 22.12 3.08
CA ALA A 258 8.60 23.06 2.01
C ALA A 258 8.94 22.51 0.62
N THR A 259 10.03 21.75 0.49
CA THR A 259 10.40 21.05 -0.76
C THR A 259 9.34 20.00 -1.11
N TYR A 260 8.88 19.24 -0.12
CA TYR A 260 7.79 18.28 -0.33
C TYR A 260 6.48 18.95 -0.69
N GLN A 261 6.15 20.08 -0.05
CA GLN A 261 4.96 20.85 -0.39
C GLN A 261 4.99 21.30 -1.85
N GLN A 262 6.10 21.89 -2.30
CA GLN A 262 6.24 22.34 -3.70
C GLN A 262 6.06 21.20 -4.71
N ARG A 263 6.62 20.02 -4.42
CA ARG A 263 6.44 18.83 -5.25
C ARG A 263 5.00 18.32 -5.20
N HIS A 264 4.40 18.22 -4.02
CA HIS A 264 3.03 17.78 -3.84
C HIS A 264 2.06 18.70 -4.58
N ASP A 265 2.18 20.02 -4.44
CA ASP A 265 1.34 21.01 -5.12
C ASP A 265 1.41 20.85 -6.64
N ALA A 266 2.61 20.64 -7.18
CA ALA A 266 2.80 20.42 -8.61
C ALA A 266 2.16 19.12 -9.10
N LEU A 267 2.37 18.01 -8.37
CA LEU A 267 1.75 16.72 -8.68
C LEU A 267 0.23 16.79 -8.59
N ALA A 268 -0.31 17.38 -7.51
CA ALA A 268 -1.74 17.52 -7.28
C ALA A 268 -2.41 18.36 -8.38
N GLN A 269 -1.76 19.45 -8.81
CA GLN A 269 -2.24 20.26 -9.93
C GLN A 269 -2.29 19.43 -11.22
N LEU A 270 -1.18 18.79 -11.60
CA LEU A 270 -1.10 18.02 -12.85
C LEU A 270 -2.07 16.83 -12.86
N THR A 271 -2.22 16.12 -11.73
CA THR A 271 -3.19 15.04 -11.57
C THR A 271 -4.62 15.55 -11.73
N SER A 272 -4.96 16.70 -11.12
CA SER A 272 -6.27 17.31 -11.28
C SER A 272 -6.56 17.71 -12.73
N GLU A 273 -5.59 18.35 -13.40
CA GLU A 273 -5.71 18.77 -14.79
C GLU A 273 -5.86 17.56 -15.73
N LEU A 274 -5.09 16.49 -15.50
CA LEU A 274 -5.22 15.23 -16.24
C LEU A 274 -6.59 14.59 -16.04
N SER A 275 -7.08 14.53 -14.80
CA SER A 275 -8.41 14.00 -14.49
C SER A 275 -9.52 14.76 -15.23
N ASP A 276 -9.43 16.09 -15.25
CA ASP A 276 -10.40 16.93 -15.98
C ASP A 276 -10.33 16.70 -17.49
N VAL A 277 -9.13 16.58 -18.05
CA VAL A 277 -8.91 16.24 -19.45
C VAL A 277 -9.56 14.89 -19.79
N ASP A 278 -9.36 13.87 -18.97
CA ASP A 278 -9.90 12.53 -19.20
C ASP A 278 -11.42 12.49 -19.04
N VAL A 279 -11.99 13.29 -18.13
CA VAL A 279 -13.44 13.52 -18.04
C VAL A 279 -13.98 14.16 -19.31
N MET A 280 -13.32 15.19 -19.86
CA MET A 280 -13.73 15.82 -21.12
C MET A 280 -13.67 14.82 -22.28
N LEU A 281 -12.61 14.01 -22.37
CA LEU A 281 -12.46 12.99 -23.41
C LEU A 281 -13.56 11.92 -23.32
N ASN A 282 -13.82 11.41 -22.13
CA ASN A 282 -14.91 10.45 -21.88
C ASN A 282 -16.28 11.03 -22.28
N ALA A 283 -16.54 12.30 -21.98
CA ALA A 283 -17.78 12.96 -22.35
C ALA A 283 -17.92 13.15 -23.88
N ILE A 284 -16.84 13.52 -24.58
CA ILE A 284 -16.82 13.65 -26.04
C ILE A 284 -17.09 12.27 -26.69
N ASP A 285 -16.44 11.22 -26.19
CA ASP A 285 -16.61 9.86 -26.73
C ASP A 285 -18.05 9.34 -26.57
N ALA A 286 -18.73 9.74 -25.49
CA ALA A 286 -20.12 9.37 -25.25
C ALA A 286 -21.12 10.00 -26.23
N MET A 287 -20.77 11.08 -26.95
CA MET A 287 -21.67 11.79 -27.88
C MET A 287 -21.96 11.02 -29.19
N ASN A 288 -21.19 9.97 -29.48
CA ASN A 288 -21.17 9.16 -30.70
C ASN A 288 -22.34 9.35 -31.72
N PRO A 289 -22.12 10.04 -32.87
CA PRO A 289 -20.89 10.75 -33.26
C PRO A 289 -20.78 12.12 -32.59
N ALA A 290 -19.57 12.47 -32.13
CA ALA A 290 -19.31 13.81 -31.60
C ALA A 290 -19.45 14.90 -32.68
N PRO A 291 -20.07 16.07 -32.38
CA PRO A 291 -20.13 17.17 -33.33
C PRO A 291 -18.73 17.68 -33.75
N PRO A 292 -18.56 18.22 -34.98
CA PRO A 292 -17.25 18.61 -35.50
C PRO A 292 -16.43 19.54 -34.58
N ALA A 293 -17.09 20.45 -33.84
CA ALA A 293 -16.42 21.33 -32.90
C ALA A 293 -15.78 20.58 -31.71
N TYR A 294 -16.42 19.51 -31.22
CA TYR A 294 -15.88 18.65 -30.16
C TYR A 294 -14.77 17.74 -30.69
N VAL A 295 -14.82 17.33 -31.96
CA VAL A 295 -13.73 16.59 -32.60
C VAL A 295 -12.43 17.42 -32.60
N LEU A 296 -12.53 18.73 -32.84
CA LEU A 296 -11.37 19.62 -32.77
C LEU A 296 -10.84 19.76 -31.34
N VAL A 297 -11.72 19.89 -30.34
CA VAL A 297 -11.29 19.91 -28.92
C VAL A 297 -10.59 18.60 -28.56
N LYS A 298 -11.13 17.45 -28.99
CA LYS A 298 -10.50 16.16 -28.76
C LYS A 298 -9.10 16.08 -29.38
N ALA A 299 -8.91 16.61 -30.58
CA ALA A 299 -7.60 16.66 -31.24
C ALA A 299 -6.58 17.56 -30.52
N ASP A 300 -7.04 18.62 -29.85
CA ASP A 300 -6.16 19.47 -29.02
C ASP A 300 -5.77 18.76 -27.69
N LEU A 301 -6.67 17.92 -27.16
CA LEU A 301 -6.47 17.20 -25.90
C LEU A 301 -5.57 15.97 -26.02
N THR A 302 -5.70 15.19 -27.09
CA THR A 302 -4.98 13.91 -27.26
C THR A 302 -4.56 13.68 -28.72
N SER A 303 -3.49 12.91 -28.93
CA SER A 303 -3.11 12.37 -30.25
C SER A 303 -4.07 11.27 -30.75
N GLY A 304 -5.10 10.94 -29.98
CA GLY A 304 -6.08 9.90 -30.29
C GLY A 304 -5.60 8.54 -29.82
N GLN A 305 -5.86 7.50 -30.62
CA GLN A 305 -5.46 6.12 -30.32
C GLN A 305 -4.03 5.78 -30.80
N SER A 306 -3.30 6.76 -31.34
CA SER A 306 -1.93 6.55 -31.81
C SER A 306 -0.94 7.10 -30.78
N PHE A 307 -0.07 6.22 -30.30
CA PHE A 307 1.16 6.64 -29.63
C PHE A 307 2.21 6.82 -30.72
N ASP A 308 2.77 8.02 -30.83
CA ASP A 308 3.88 8.26 -31.74
C ASP A 308 5.18 7.91 -31.00
N GLU A 309 5.70 6.70 -31.23
CA GLU A 309 6.95 6.21 -30.63
C GLU A 309 8.15 7.10 -31.01
N ASP A 310 8.09 7.81 -32.14
CA ASP A 310 9.14 8.72 -32.57
C ASP A 310 9.12 10.05 -31.77
N ASN A 311 8.07 10.30 -30.97
CA ASN A 311 7.87 11.53 -30.20
C ASN A 311 7.84 11.32 -28.68
N ILE A 312 8.50 10.27 -28.18
CA ILE A 312 8.65 9.97 -26.75
C ILE A 312 9.28 11.14 -25.95
N SER A 313 10.04 12.01 -26.62
CA SER A 313 10.72 13.12 -25.94
C SER A 313 9.89 14.40 -25.79
N ARG A 314 8.80 14.60 -26.57
CA ARG A 314 7.93 15.81 -26.55
C ARG A 314 6.54 15.58 -27.16
N PRO A 315 5.62 14.87 -26.49
CA PRO A 315 4.24 14.77 -26.97
C PRO A 315 3.63 16.15 -27.25
N ALA A 316 2.90 16.31 -28.35
CA ALA A 316 2.34 17.61 -28.75
C ALA A 316 1.00 17.92 -28.07
N ALA A 317 0.20 16.88 -27.80
CA ALA A 317 -1.12 17.01 -27.21
C ALA A 317 -1.05 17.14 -25.68
N LEU A 318 -2.02 17.86 -25.11
CA LEU A 318 -1.99 18.28 -23.72
C LEU A 318 -1.92 17.08 -22.77
N ARG A 319 -2.75 16.06 -22.98
CA ARG A 319 -2.85 14.89 -22.10
C ARG A 319 -1.52 14.16 -21.96
N GLU A 320 -0.85 13.89 -23.07
CA GLU A 320 0.40 13.14 -23.09
C GLU A 320 1.55 13.96 -22.47
N ARG A 321 1.53 15.29 -22.58
CA ARG A 321 2.48 16.17 -21.86
C ARG A 321 2.23 16.20 -20.36
N LEU A 322 0.97 16.18 -19.92
CA LEU A 322 0.63 16.06 -18.49
C LEU A 322 1.15 14.73 -17.93
N LEU A 323 0.93 13.62 -18.64
CA LEU A 323 1.43 12.29 -18.27
C LEU A 323 2.96 12.26 -18.17
N ASP A 324 3.66 12.82 -19.16
CA ASP A 324 5.12 12.90 -19.14
C ASP A 324 5.64 13.73 -17.95
N MET A 325 5.08 14.92 -17.72
CA MET A 325 5.48 15.76 -16.58
C MET A 325 5.20 15.08 -15.23
N LEU A 326 4.05 14.40 -15.09
CA LEU A 326 3.75 13.59 -13.89
C LEU A 326 4.79 12.49 -13.69
N SER A 327 5.12 11.75 -14.74
CA SER A 327 6.15 10.70 -14.70
C SER A 327 7.50 11.27 -14.24
N GLN A 328 7.95 12.38 -14.82
CA GLN A 328 9.21 13.03 -14.45
C GLN A 328 9.24 13.48 -12.98
N LEU A 329 8.18 14.13 -12.48
CA LEU A 329 8.12 14.60 -11.09
C LEU A 329 7.92 13.47 -10.08
N SER A 330 7.24 12.40 -10.47
CA SER A 330 7.04 11.23 -9.62
C SER A 330 8.35 10.46 -9.36
N SER A 331 9.33 10.58 -10.26
CA SER A 331 10.59 9.83 -10.23
C SER A 331 11.64 10.29 -9.19
N SER A 332 11.39 11.39 -8.45
CA SER A 332 12.32 11.87 -7.42
C SER A 332 11.61 12.60 -6.29
N TYR A 333 12.27 12.83 -5.16
CA TYR A 333 11.74 13.64 -4.05
C TYR A 333 11.95 15.15 -4.17
N GLN A 334 12.56 15.59 -5.26
CA GLN A 334 12.94 16.99 -5.41
C GLN A 334 11.74 17.85 -5.83
N ALA A 335 11.78 19.13 -5.43
CA ALA A 335 10.87 20.12 -5.98
C ALA A 335 11.10 20.27 -7.51
N PRO A 336 10.07 20.70 -8.26
CA PRO A 336 10.24 21.00 -9.68
C PRO A 336 11.39 21.98 -9.90
N THR A 337 12.25 21.68 -10.87
CA THR A 337 13.27 22.64 -11.32
C THR A 337 12.59 23.88 -11.93
N ASN A 338 13.31 25.00 -12.05
CA ASN A 338 12.77 26.21 -12.68
C ASN A 338 12.21 25.96 -14.10
N ALA A 339 12.85 25.07 -14.86
CA ALA A 339 12.38 24.68 -16.19
C ALA A 339 11.07 23.88 -16.12
N GLN A 340 10.98 22.90 -15.23
CA GLN A 340 9.76 22.13 -15.00
C GLN A 340 8.62 23.01 -14.48
N ALA A 341 8.90 23.92 -13.54
CA ALA A 341 7.91 24.88 -13.03
C ALA A 341 7.35 25.79 -14.15
N ALA A 342 8.21 26.30 -15.04
CA ALA A 342 7.78 27.08 -16.19
C ALA A 342 6.94 26.24 -17.18
N GLU A 343 7.29 24.97 -17.36
CA GLU A 343 6.50 24.06 -18.20
C GLU A 343 5.14 23.74 -17.59
N ILE A 344 5.07 23.42 -16.30
CA ILE A 344 3.80 23.19 -15.57
C ILE A 344 2.88 24.40 -15.72
N GLN A 345 3.42 25.62 -15.60
CA GLN A 345 2.64 26.84 -15.81
C GLN A 345 2.12 26.95 -17.24
N LYS A 346 2.93 26.58 -18.25
CA LYS A 346 2.49 26.55 -19.64
C LYS A 346 1.39 25.52 -19.87
N LEU A 347 1.57 24.29 -19.36
CA LEU A 347 0.56 23.23 -19.43
C LEU A 347 -0.77 23.66 -18.83
N ARG A 348 -0.72 24.36 -17.68
CA ARG A 348 -1.91 24.93 -17.06
C ARG A 348 -2.62 25.94 -17.97
N GLN A 349 -1.88 26.81 -18.66
CA GLN A 349 -2.50 27.77 -19.60
C GLN A 349 -3.11 27.07 -20.82
N ASP A 350 -2.43 26.06 -21.36
CA ASP A 350 -2.93 25.21 -22.46
C ASP A 350 -4.24 24.52 -22.01
N TYR A 351 -4.25 23.89 -20.82
CA TYR A 351 -5.43 23.30 -20.19
C TYR A 351 -6.58 24.31 -20.04
N LEU A 352 -6.33 25.46 -19.42
CA LEU A 352 -7.38 26.47 -19.18
C LEU A 352 -8.00 26.96 -20.49
N THR A 353 -7.20 27.13 -21.54
CA THR A 353 -7.64 27.56 -22.87
C THR A 353 -8.57 26.51 -23.50
N ILE A 354 -8.14 25.25 -23.52
CA ILE A 354 -8.93 24.16 -24.12
C ILE A 354 -10.19 23.87 -23.29
N ALA A 355 -10.08 23.86 -21.96
CA ALA A 355 -11.22 23.67 -21.06
C ALA A 355 -12.25 24.81 -21.17
N ALA A 356 -11.83 26.06 -21.41
CA ALA A 356 -12.75 27.16 -21.68
C ALA A 356 -13.50 26.95 -23.00
N ARG A 357 -12.80 26.54 -24.06
CA ARG A 357 -13.41 26.21 -25.36
C ARG A 357 -14.42 25.06 -25.23
N TYR A 358 -14.08 24.00 -24.50
CA TYR A 358 -14.98 22.88 -24.22
C TYR A 358 -16.26 23.35 -23.49
N ARG A 359 -16.11 24.15 -22.44
CA ARG A 359 -17.25 24.69 -21.66
C ARG A 359 -18.15 25.61 -22.49
N GLU A 360 -17.57 26.42 -23.37
CA GLU A 360 -18.35 27.28 -24.27
C GLU A 360 -19.22 26.44 -25.22
N LEU A 361 -18.69 25.33 -25.74
CA LEU A 361 -19.46 24.40 -26.56
C LEU A 361 -20.55 23.71 -25.74
N ALA A 362 -20.22 23.26 -24.52
CA ALA A 362 -21.16 22.57 -23.64
C ALA A 362 -22.33 23.46 -23.17
N GLY A 363 -22.11 24.75 -22.97
CA GLY A 363 -23.16 25.71 -22.60
C GLY A 363 -24.04 26.20 -23.76
N LYS A 364 -23.72 25.81 -25.01
CA LYS A 364 -24.50 26.13 -26.23
C LYS A 364 -25.48 25.02 -26.63
N GLN A 365 -25.46 23.88 -25.94
CA GLN A 365 -26.45 22.81 -26.03
C GLN A 365 -27.59 23.07 -25.05
#